data_AF-A0A401HTT1-F1
#
_entry.id   AF-A0A401HTT1-F1
#
_cell.length_a   1.000
_cell.length_b   1.000
_cell.length_c   1.000
_cell.angle_alpha   90.00
_cell.angle_beta   90.00
_cell.angle_gamma   90.00
#
_symmetry.space_group_name_H-M   'P 1'
#
loop_
_entity.id
_entity.type
_entity.pdbx_description
1 polymer ?
#
loop_
_entity_poly.entity_id
_entity_poly.type
_entity_poly.pdbx_seq_one_letter_code
_entity_poly.pdbx_strand_id
1 'polypeptide(L)'
;MARLAALNELCLPFVRPGGQFAAMKGTDPDEEVREAGRSLRELKGKVREVSAMKLPLEQSERHVVLIDKLAATPRAYPRKAGTPVKQPLL
;
A
#
# COMPACT_ATOMS: atom_id res chain seq x y z
N MET A 1 9.49 -6.59 -8.16
CA MET A 1 8.42 -6.45 -7.13
C MET A 1 7.81 -5.06 -7.24
N ALA A 2 6.50 -4.92 -6.97
CA ALA A 2 5.84 -3.61 -6.99
C ALA A 2 6.08 -2.85 -5.68
N ARG A 3 6.41 -1.56 -5.78
CA ARG A 3 6.54 -0.67 -4.62
C ARG A 3 5.18 -0.43 -3.96
N LEU A 4 5.16 -0.15 -2.65
CA LEU A 4 3.95 0.11 -1.87
C LEU A 4 3.09 1.22 -2.51
N ALA A 5 3.72 2.28 -3.03
CA ALA A 5 3.02 3.35 -3.73
C ALA A 5 2.20 2.86 -4.95
N ALA A 6 2.73 1.88 -5.69
CA ALA A 6 2.01 1.27 -6.81
C ALA A 6 0.88 0.36 -6.33
N LEU A 7 1.11 -0.42 -5.27
CA LEU A 7 0.07 -1.26 -4.64
C LEU A 7 -1.09 -0.41 -4.11
N ASN A 8 -0.79 0.72 -3.48
CA ASN A 8 -1.80 1.64 -2.98
C ASN A 8 -2.77 2.05 -4.09
N GLU A 9 -2.25 2.44 -5.26
CA GLU A 9 -3.09 2.87 -6.38
C GLU A 9 -3.89 1.72 -7.00
N LEU A 10 -3.34 0.51 -7.01
CA LEU A 10 -4.03 -0.66 -7.54
C LEU A 10 -5.07 -1.23 -6.58
N CYS A 11 -4.88 -1.09 -5.26
CA CYS A 11 -5.68 -1.78 -4.25
C CYS A 11 -6.65 -0.85 -3.51
N LEU A 12 -6.23 0.36 -3.11
CA LEU A 12 -7.08 1.28 -2.35
C LEU A 12 -8.37 1.72 -3.08
N PRO A 13 -8.47 1.74 -4.43
CA PRO A 13 -9.75 2.00 -5.11
C PRO A 13 -10.85 0.99 -4.79
N PHE A 14 -10.49 -0.24 -4.45
CA PHE A 14 -11.45 -1.31 -4.14
C PHE A 14 -11.91 -1.32 -2.67
N VAL A 15 -11.25 -0.56 -1.81
CA VAL A 15 -11.56 -0.51 -0.38
C VAL A 15 -12.62 0.54 -0.12
N ARG A 16 -13.72 0.14 0.55
CA ARG A 16 -14.75 1.09 0.99
C ARG A 16 -14.18 2.10 2.02
N PRO A 17 -14.70 3.33 2.10
CA PRO A 17 -14.39 4.24 3.20
C PRO A 17 -14.63 3.57 4.57
N GLY A 18 -13.71 3.76 5.51
CA GLY A 18 -13.67 3.07 6.80
C GLY A 18 -13.17 1.62 6.77
N GLY A 19 -12.87 1.07 5.58
CA GLY A 19 -12.26 -0.25 5.41
C GLY A 19 -10.73 -0.22 5.56
N GLN A 20 -10.12 -1.39 5.36
CA GLN A 20 -8.66 -1.56 5.47
C GLN A 20 -8.07 -2.30 4.27
N PHE A 21 -6.83 -1.95 3.94
CA PHE A 21 -5.97 -2.65 3.01
C PHE A 21 -4.76 -3.20 3.76
N ALA A 22 -4.51 -4.51 3.65
CA ALA A 22 -3.32 -5.17 4.17
C ALA A 22 -2.36 -5.47 3.02
N ALA A 23 -1.21 -4.78 2.98
CA ALA A 23 -0.17 -5.02 1.99
C ALA A 23 0.94 -5.91 2.59
N MET A 24 1.06 -7.15 2.10
CA MET A 24 2.16 -8.02 2.48
C MET A 24 3.45 -7.63 1.75
N LYS A 25 4.51 -7.42 2.51
CA LYS A 25 5.84 -7.01 2.05
C LYS A 25 6.90 -7.99 2.55
N GLY A 26 8.01 -8.04 1.83
CA GLY A 26 9.15 -8.90 2.14
C GLY A 26 10.00 -8.29 3.26
N THR A 27 11.22 -7.87 2.88
CA THR A 27 12.15 -7.10 3.70
C THR A 27 11.50 -5.87 4.34
N ASP A 28 12.20 -5.27 5.30
CA ASP A 28 11.80 -4.07 6.02
C ASP A 28 11.13 -3.03 5.09
N PRO A 29 9.81 -2.74 5.28
CA PRO A 29 9.05 -1.86 4.41
C PRO A 29 9.20 -0.38 4.77
N ASP A 30 10.01 -0.01 5.77
CA ASP A 30 10.11 1.35 6.28
C ASP A 30 10.40 2.40 5.19
N GLU A 31 11.34 2.11 4.30
CA GLU A 31 11.66 2.99 3.16
C GLU A 31 10.46 3.15 2.24
N GLU A 32 9.80 2.04 1.88
CA GLU A 32 8.63 2.06 1.01
C GLU A 32 7.43 2.76 1.65
N VAL A 33 7.28 2.66 2.98
CA VAL A 33 6.25 3.36 3.75
C VAL A 33 6.50 4.87 3.72
N ARG A 34 7.75 5.31 3.89
CA ARG A 34 8.12 6.73 3.78
C ARG A 34 7.90 7.26 2.37
N GLU A 35 8.36 6.53 1.35
CA GLU A 35 8.16 6.87 -0.06
C GLU A 35 6.67 6.88 -0.46
N ALA A 36 5.82 6.05 0.16
CA ALA A 36 4.41 5.97 -0.20
C ALA A 36 3.58 7.17 0.26
N GLY A 37 4.17 8.17 0.92
CA GLY A 37 3.48 9.31 1.50
C GLY A 37 2.54 10.03 0.52
N ARG A 38 2.96 10.25 -0.73
CA ARG A 38 2.09 10.88 -1.74
C ARG A 38 0.92 9.97 -2.13
N SER A 39 1.19 8.69 -2.45
CA SER A 39 0.13 7.74 -2.80
C SER A 39 -0.94 7.64 -1.71
N LEU A 40 -0.54 7.58 -0.43
CA LEU A 40 -1.45 7.53 0.71
C LEU A 40 -2.35 8.76 0.77
N ARG A 41 -1.79 9.97 0.62
CA ARG A 41 -2.56 11.23 0.62
C ARG A 41 -3.54 11.33 -0.56
N GLU A 42 -3.08 11.01 -1.77
CA GLU A 42 -3.89 11.05 -2.99
C GLU A 42 -5.07 10.06 -2.92
N LEU A 43 -4.80 8.85 -2.43
CA LEU A 43 -5.73 7.74 -2.42
C LEU A 43 -6.51 7.64 -1.10
N LYS A 44 -6.41 8.65 -0.23
CA LYS A 44 -7.11 8.73 1.05
C LYS A 44 -6.84 7.52 1.96
N GLY A 45 -5.61 7.03 1.94
CA GLY A 45 -5.08 5.99 2.82
C GLY A 45 -4.26 6.58 3.96
N LYS A 46 -4.21 5.89 5.10
CA LYS A 46 -3.31 6.19 6.21
C LYS A 46 -2.73 4.90 6.76
N VAL A 47 -1.41 4.83 6.92
CA VAL A 47 -0.78 3.69 7.59
C VAL A 47 -1.24 3.67 9.03
N ARG A 48 -1.81 2.53 9.44
CA ARG A 48 -2.24 2.24 10.80
C ARG A 48 -1.12 1.59 11.59
N GLU A 49 -0.55 0.53 11.05
CA GLU A 49 0.56 -0.20 11.66
C GLU A 49 1.35 -1.00 10.62
N VAL A 50 2.58 -1.36 11.00
CA VAL A 50 3.43 -2.29 10.27
C VAL A 50 3.71 -3.46 11.20
N SER A 51 3.15 -4.63 10.89
CA SER A 51 3.33 -5.84 11.69
C SER A 51 4.42 -6.71 11.08
N ALA A 52 5.51 -6.92 11.81
CA ALA A 52 6.53 -7.91 11.47
C ALA A 52 6.08 -9.32 11.89
N MET A 53 6.35 -10.32 11.05
CA MET A 53 6.07 -11.73 11.33
C MET A 53 7.09 -12.65 10.67
N LYS A 54 7.23 -13.87 11.21
CA LYS A 54 8.02 -14.94 10.58
C LYS A 54 7.09 -15.98 9.99
N LEU A 55 7.40 -16.45 8.78
CA LEU A 55 6.64 -17.53 8.17
C LEU A 55 6.92 -18.85 8.92
N PRO A 56 5.90 -19.68 9.21
CA PRO A 56 6.04 -20.86 10.09
C PRO A 56 7.09 -21.89 9.62
N LEU A 57 7.24 -22.07 8.31
CA LEU A 57 8.14 -23.09 7.74
C LEU A 57 9.49 -22.50 7.30
N GLU A 58 9.45 -21.44 6.49
CA GLU A 58 10.66 -20.85 5.91
C GLU A 58 11.42 -19.93 6.87
N GLN A 59 10.84 -19.60 8.03
CA GLN A 59 11.38 -18.66 9.04
C GLN A 59 11.78 -17.29 8.46
N SER A 60 11.33 -17.00 7.24
CA SER A 60 11.59 -15.75 6.54
C SER A 60 10.78 -14.62 7.17
N GLU A 61 11.41 -13.47 7.34
CA GLU A 61 10.72 -12.26 7.80
C GLU A 61 9.80 -11.73 6.71
N ARG A 62 8.59 -11.36 7.14
CA ARG A 62 7.56 -10.72 6.33
C ARG A 62 6.94 -9.59 7.15
N HIS A 63 6.45 -8.60 6.43
CA HIS A 63 5.77 -7.48 7.03
C HIS A 63 4.37 -7.34 6.44
N VAL A 64 3.41 -6.96 7.27
CA VAL A 64 2.07 -6.57 6.83
C VAL A 64 1.89 -5.10 7.14
N VAL A 65 1.77 -4.28 6.11
CA VAL A 65 1.46 -2.86 6.24
C VAL A 65 -0.07 -2.71 6.20
N LEU A 66 -0.67 -2.33 7.32
CA LEU A 66 -2.11 -2.08 7.41
C LEU A 66 -2.40 -0.61 7.13
N ILE A 67 -3.30 -0.38 6.19
CA ILE A 67 -3.65 0.95 5.69
C ILE A 67 -5.16 1.15 5.84
N ASP A 68 -5.55 2.14 6.62
CA ASP A 68 -6.94 2.55 6.78
C ASP A 68 -7.39 3.40 5.58
N LYS A 69 -8.59 3.13 5.07
CA LYS A 69 -9.22 3.93 4.01
C LYS A 69 -10.08 5.03 4.63
N LEU A 70 -9.62 6.27 4.54
CA LEU A 70 -10.25 7.41 5.21
C LEU A 70 -11.46 7.99 4.47
N ALA A 71 -11.46 7.93 3.14
CA ALA A 71 -12.52 8.51 2.30
C ALA A 71 -12.57 7.82 0.94
N ALA A 72 -13.55 8.16 0.09
CA ALA A 72 -13.62 7.62 -1.27
C ALA A 72 -12.40 8.02 -2.12
N THR A 73 -11.95 7.12 -2.99
CA THR A 73 -10.86 7.39 -3.93
C THR A 73 -11.30 8.44 -4.96
N PRO A 74 -10.46 9.45 -5.27
CA PRO A 74 -10.75 10.35 -6.38
C PRO A 74 -10.93 9.61 -7.71
N ARG A 75 -11.85 10.09 -8.58
CA ARG A 75 -12.16 9.47 -9.88
C ARG A 75 -10.97 9.40 -10.85
N ALA A 76 -9.90 10.15 -10.61
CA ALA A 76 -8.68 10.12 -11.39
C ALA A 76 -7.85 8.82 -11.21
N TYR A 77 -8.19 8.00 -10.22
CA TYR A 77 -7.49 6.76 -9.90
C TYR A 77 -8.40 5.52 -10.00
N PRO A 78 -7.86 4.35 -10.34
CA PRO A 78 -6.46 4.13 -10.74
C PRO A 78 -6.15 4.76 -12.11
N ARG A 79 -4.90 5.20 -12.31
CA ARG A 79 -4.44 5.64 -13.63
C ARG A 79 -4.40 4.46 -14.60
N LYS A 80 -4.16 4.74 -15.89
CA LYS A 80 -4.08 3.74 -16.96
C LYS A 80 -3.18 2.56 -16.57
N ALA A 81 -3.54 1.37 -17.02
CA ALA A 81 -2.79 0.13 -16.76
C ALA A 81 -1.30 0.30 -17.07
N GLY A 82 -0.44 -0.15 -16.15
CA GLY A 82 1.00 -0.02 -16.24
C GLY A 82 1.56 1.32 -15.73
N THR A 83 0.80 2.41 -15.71
CA THR A 83 1.25 3.71 -15.15
C THR A 83 1.59 3.62 -13.65
N PRO A 84 0.80 2.97 -12.77
CA PRO A 84 1.13 2.88 -11.34
C PRO A 84 2.49 2.23 -11.05
N VAL A 85 2.90 1.28 -11.89
CA VAL A 85 4.17 0.56 -11.74
C VAL A 85 5.34 1.32 -12.38
N LYS A 86 5.13 1.92 -13.56
CA LYS A 86 6.17 2.68 -14.28
C LYS A 86 6.46 4.06 -13.66
N GLN A 87 5.43 4.71 -13.12
CA GLN A 87 5.49 6.05 -12.54
C GLN A 87 4.68 6.10 -11.23
N PRO A 88 5.19 5.47 -10.15
CA PRO A 88 4.50 5.41 -8.87
C PRO A 88 4.27 6.80 -8.26
N LEU A 89 3.24 6.92 -7.41
CA LEU A 89 2.96 8.14 -6.64
C LEU A 89 3.85 8.20 -5.39
N LEU A 90 5.13 8.56 -5.59
CA LEU A 90 6.11 8.80 -4.51
C LEU A 90 5.94 10.21 -3.93
#